data_AF-A0A922WUG0-F1
#
_entry.id   AF-A0A922WUG0-F1
#
_cell.length_a   1.000
_cell.length_b   1.000
_cell.length_c   1.000
_cell.angle_alpha   90.00
_cell.angle_beta   90.00
_cell.angle_gamma   90.00
#
_symmetry.space_group_name_H-M   'P 1'
#
loop_
_entity.id
_entity.type
_entity.pdbx_description
1 polymer ?
#
loop_
_entity_poly.entity_id
_entity_poly.type
_entity_poly.pdbx_seq_one_letter_code
_entity_poly.pdbx_strand_id
1 'polypeptide(L)'
;PRYQAPDYKAPVTQTLDLGETAAALPDNVIPWPGSLPEQVSAVQSILTAAATPLAPQDVARAFKGKRAATVRPVLDALAGIGMARRLKDGRYAA
;
A
#
# COMPACT_ATOMS: atom_id res chain seq x y z
N PRO A 1 2.93 20.52 -28.14
CA PRO A 1 2.42 19.64 -27.06
C PRO A 1 3.16 19.91 -25.73
N ARG A 2 2.57 20.73 -24.84
CA ARG A 2 3.09 21.01 -23.50
C ARG A 2 2.29 20.18 -22.49
N TYR A 3 2.79 19.00 -22.17
CA TYR A 3 2.40 18.26 -20.98
C TYR A 3 3.69 17.87 -20.26
N GLN A 4 4.10 18.71 -19.32
CA GLN A 4 5.08 18.33 -18.31
C GLN A 4 4.61 19.01 -17.03
N ALA A 5 3.85 18.28 -16.22
CA ALA A 5 3.59 18.69 -14.84
C ALA A 5 4.94 18.67 -14.09
N PRO A 6 5.39 19.79 -13.51
CA PRO A 6 6.51 19.76 -12.59
C PRO A 6 6.00 19.21 -11.24
N ASP A 7 6.91 18.60 -10.48
CA ASP A 7 6.73 18.21 -9.07
C ASP A 7 6.29 16.77 -8.74
N TYR A 8 6.70 15.78 -9.54
CA TYR A 8 6.78 14.41 -9.00
C TYR A 8 8.14 14.19 -8.32
N LYS A 9 8.23 14.49 -7.02
CA LYS A 9 9.32 13.97 -6.18
C LYS A 9 8.98 12.56 -5.72
N ALA A 10 9.55 11.57 -6.39
CA ALA A 10 9.62 10.21 -5.85
C ALA A 10 10.55 10.19 -4.62
N PRO A 11 10.11 9.77 -3.43
CA PRO A 11 11.04 9.40 -2.39
C PRO A 11 11.75 8.12 -2.81
N VAL A 12 13.04 8.26 -3.17
CA VAL A 12 13.95 7.13 -3.27
C VAL A 12 14.10 6.54 -1.88
N THR A 13 13.54 5.36 -1.65
CA THR A 13 13.94 4.50 -0.54
C THR A 13 14.60 3.25 -1.11
N GLN A 14 15.91 3.39 -1.37
CA GLN A 14 16.90 2.34 -1.09
C GLN A 14 16.70 1.95 0.39
N THR A 15 16.64 0.70 0.82
CA THR A 15 17.50 -0.44 0.50
C THR A 15 16.72 -1.74 0.72
N LEU A 16 16.90 -2.73 -0.15
CA LEU A 16 16.63 -4.13 0.19
C LEU A 16 17.59 -4.56 1.30
N ASP A 17 17.08 -4.96 2.45
CA ASP A 17 17.82 -5.78 3.43
C ASP A 17 16.90 -6.92 3.88
N LEU A 18 17.24 -8.14 3.42
CA LEU A 18 16.62 -9.39 3.84
C LEU A 18 17.06 -9.68 5.28
N GLY A 19 16.26 -9.28 6.25
CA GLY A 19 16.52 -9.54 7.67
C GLY A 19 15.23 -9.81 8.42
N GLU A 20 15.07 -11.05 8.87
CA GLU A 20 13.97 -11.52 9.70
C GLU A 20 13.78 -10.64 10.95
N THR A 21 12.75 -9.80 10.93
CA THR A 21 12.21 -9.13 12.11
C THR A 21 10.75 -8.86 11.84
N ALA A 22 9.88 -9.38 12.71
CA ALA A 22 8.46 -9.05 12.71
C ALA A 22 8.30 -7.55 12.93
N ALA A 23 8.29 -6.77 11.85
CA ALA A 23 8.18 -5.33 11.91
C ALA A 23 6.76 -4.97 12.35
N ALA A 24 6.65 -4.47 13.58
CA ALA A 24 5.46 -3.79 14.04
C ALA A 24 5.13 -2.68 13.04
N LEU A 25 3.92 -2.71 12.48
CA LEU A 25 3.43 -1.65 11.59
C LEU A 25 3.55 -0.31 12.36
N PRO A 26 4.21 0.71 11.80
CA PRO A 26 4.35 1.99 12.48
C PRO A 26 2.97 2.55 12.80
N ASP A 27 2.75 2.97 14.05
CA ASP A 27 1.50 3.60 14.54
C ASP A 27 1.27 5.02 13.97
N ASN A 28 1.92 5.32 12.84
CA ASN A 28 1.78 6.60 12.14
C ASN A 28 0.55 6.51 11.25
N VAL A 29 -0.61 6.77 11.84
CA VAL A 29 -1.91 6.62 11.19
C VAL A 29 -2.03 7.60 10.01
N ILE A 30 -1.88 7.10 8.78
CA ILE A 30 -1.89 7.86 7.53
C ILE A 30 -3.32 8.38 7.26
N PRO A 31 -3.54 9.66 6.92
CA PRO A 31 -4.85 10.10 6.47
C PRO A 31 -5.21 9.38 5.15
N TRP A 32 -6.45 8.92 5.02
CA TRP A 32 -6.89 8.31 3.77
C TRP A 32 -6.92 9.36 2.65
N PRO A 33 -6.15 9.17 1.57
CA PRO A 33 -6.07 10.16 0.51
C PRO A 33 -7.39 10.26 -0.29
N GLY A 34 -7.68 11.46 -0.77
CA GLY A 34 -8.95 11.76 -1.47
C GLY A 34 -8.97 11.25 -2.91
N SER A 35 -7.82 11.20 -3.57
CA SER A 35 -7.69 10.84 -4.97
C SER A 35 -7.36 9.36 -5.15
N LEU A 36 -7.95 8.69 -6.15
CA LEU A 36 -7.67 7.27 -6.44
C LEU A 36 -6.17 6.96 -6.67
N PRO A 37 -5.39 7.77 -7.44
CA PRO A 37 -3.96 7.50 -7.63
C PRO A 37 -3.17 7.55 -6.32
N GLU A 38 -3.50 8.48 -5.43
CA GLU A 38 -2.89 8.59 -4.11
C GLU A 38 -3.26 7.42 -3.20
N GLN A 39 -4.50 6.93 -3.28
CA GLN A 39 -4.95 5.73 -2.56
C GLN A 39 -4.16 4.51 -3.00
N VAL A 40 -3.98 4.32 -4.31
CA VAL A 40 -3.18 3.23 -4.88
C VAL A 40 -1.73 3.32 -4.40
N SER A 41 -1.12 4.50 -4.47
CA SER A 41 0.27 4.73 -4.02
C SER A 41 0.45 4.45 -2.52
N ALA A 42 -0.47 4.93 -1.68
CA ALA A 42 -0.41 4.71 -0.24
C ALA A 42 -0.58 3.24 0.14
N VAL A 43 -1.54 2.54 -0.48
CA VAL A 43 -1.77 1.10 -0.26
C VAL A 43 -0.58 0.27 -0.77
N GLN A 44 -0.04 0.60 -1.94
CA GLN A 44 1.16 -0.06 -2.48
C GLN A 44 2.34 0.12 -1.53
N SER A 45 2.57 1.33 -1.03
CA SER A 45 3.67 1.62 -0.10
C SER A 45 3.58 0.75 1.17
N ILE A 46 2.37 0.53 1.70
CA ILE A 46 2.14 -0.36 2.85
C ILE A 46 2.44 -1.82 2.49
N LEU A 47 1.98 -2.29 1.32
CA LEU A 47 2.24 -3.67 0.88
C LEU A 47 3.73 -3.93 0.62
N THR A 48 4.44 -2.97 0.03
CA THR A 48 5.88 -3.08 -0.25
C THR A 48 6.72 -3.01 1.02
N ALA A 49 6.30 -2.20 2.00
CA ALA A 49 6.96 -2.13 3.31
C ALA A 49 6.67 -3.37 4.19
N ALA A 50 5.61 -4.13 3.88
CA ALA A 50 5.25 -5.31 4.64
C ALA A 50 6.09 -6.51 4.24
N ALA A 51 6.79 -7.09 5.22
CA ALA A 51 7.57 -8.32 5.02
C ALA A 51 6.70 -9.57 4.80
N THR A 52 5.41 -9.50 5.17
CA THR A 52 4.46 -10.61 5.06
C THR A 52 3.17 -10.18 4.35
N PRO A 53 2.46 -11.10 3.66
CA PRO A 53 1.17 -10.80 3.07
C PRO A 53 0.20 -10.24 4.12
N LEU A 54 -0.39 -9.08 3.83
CA LEU A 54 -1.31 -8.37 4.72
C LEU A 54 -2.76 -8.68 4.39
N ALA A 55 -3.60 -8.87 5.40
CA ALA A 55 -5.03 -8.89 5.17
C ALA A 55 -5.56 -7.46 4.96
N PRO A 56 -6.72 -7.28 4.29
CA PRO A 56 -7.28 -5.94 4.09
C PRO A 56 -7.53 -5.18 5.41
N GLN A 57 -7.77 -5.87 6.52
CA GLN A 57 -7.87 -5.22 7.83
C GLN A 57 -6.54 -4.64 8.31
N ASP A 58 -5.41 -5.31 8.05
CA ASP A 58 -4.09 -4.87 8.49
C ASP A 58 -3.66 -3.64 7.69
N VAL A 59 -3.92 -3.65 6.39
CA VAL A 59 -3.74 -2.48 5.52
C VAL A 59 -4.62 -1.31 6.00
N ALA A 60 -5.88 -1.57 6.35
CA ALA A 60 -6.79 -0.52 6.81
C ALA A 60 -6.36 0.11 8.15
N ARG A 61 -5.70 -0.64 9.04
CA ARG A 61 -5.20 -0.14 10.33
C ARG A 61 -4.11 0.93 10.17
N ALA A 62 -3.37 0.90 9.07
CA ALA A 62 -2.41 1.96 8.75
C ALA A 62 -3.08 3.31 8.42
N PHE A 63 -4.40 3.33 8.17
CA PHE A 63 -5.15 4.53 7.81
C PHE A 63 -6.12 5.00 8.89
N LYS A 64 -6.27 6.33 9.01
CA LYS A 64 -7.12 6.94 10.04
C LYS A 64 -8.60 6.64 9.83
N GLY A 65 -9.18 5.89 10.77
CA GLY A 65 -10.62 5.64 10.83
C GLY A 65 -11.17 4.86 9.63
N LYS A 66 -10.33 4.07 8.94
CA LYS A 66 -10.76 3.27 7.79
C LYS A 66 -10.98 1.81 8.15
N ARG A 67 -11.80 1.16 7.33
CA ARG A 67 -12.16 -0.25 7.44
C ARG A 67 -11.67 -1.01 6.22
N ALA A 68 -11.56 -2.32 6.36
CA ALA A 68 -11.21 -3.24 5.28
C ALA A 68 -12.02 -2.99 3.99
N ALA A 69 -13.32 -2.67 4.11
CA ALA A 69 -14.20 -2.40 2.97
C ALA A 69 -13.76 -1.18 2.12
N THR A 70 -13.06 -0.20 2.69
CA THR A 70 -12.57 0.98 1.96
C THR A 70 -11.31 0.67 1.16
N VAL A 71 -10.43 -0.18 1.69
CA VAL A 71 -9.14 -0.52 1.04
C VAL A 71 -9.27 -1.70 0.07
N ARG A 72 -10.27 -2.57 0.25
CA ARG A 72 -10.50 -3.77 -0.57
C ARG A 72 -10.55 -3.48 -2.09
N PRO A 73 -11.31 -2.48 -2.58
CA PRO A 73 -11.39 -2.21 -4.01
C PRO A 73 -10.05 -1.78 -4.60
N VAL A 74 -9.23 -1.05 -3.83
CA VAL A 74 -7.89 -0.62 -4.23
C VAL A 74 -6.95 -1.82 -4.30
N LEU A 75 -7.00 -2.71 -3.30
CA LEU A 75 -6.22 -3.95 -3.27
C LEU A 75 -6.60 -4.90 -4.42
N ASP A 76 -7.88 -5.05 -4.72
CA ASP A 76 -8.36 -5.87 -5.83
C ASP A 76 -7.97 -5.27 -7.19
N ALA A 77 -8.02 -3.94 -7.33
CA ALA A 77 -7.53 -3.26 -8.54
C ALA A 77 -6.03 -3.47 -8.73
N LEU A 78 -5.22 -3.30 -7.67
CA LEU A 78 -3.78 -3.57 -7.67
C LEU A 78 -3.49 -5.03 -8.06
N ALA A 79 -4.26 -5.98 -7.55
CA ALA A 79 -4.13 -7.39 -7.90
C ALA A 79 -4.51 -7.66 -9.37
N GLY A 80 -5.56 -7.01 -9.86
CA GLY A 80 -6.01 -7.14 -11.25
C GLY A 80 -4.99 -6.64 -12.27
N ILE A 81 -4.20 -5.62 -11.93
CA ILE A 81 -3.14 -5.07 -12.78
C ILE A 81 -1.76 -5.69 -12.52
N GLY A 82 -1.66 -6.67 -11.62
CA GLY A 82 -0.41 -7.36 -11.29
C GLY A 82 0.57 -6.57 -10.41
N MET A 83 0.12 -5.46 -9.80
CA MET A 83 0.91 -4.65 -8.85
C MET A 83 0.82 -5.16 -7.40
N ALA A 84 -0.05 -6.12 -7.15
CA ALA A 84 -0.11 -6.88 -5.91
C ALA A 84 -0.51 -8.33 -6.24
N ARG A 85 -0.21 -9.25 -5.35
CA ARG A 85 -0.67 -10.64 -5.43
C ARG A 85 -1.67 -10.93 -4.33
N ARG A 86 -2.87 -11.37 -4.73
CA ARG A 86 -3.86 -11.91 -3.80
C ARG A 86 -3.59 -13.40 -3.54
N LEU A 87 -3.38 -13.76 -2.28
CA LEU A 87 -3.19 -15.13 -1.83
C LEU A 87 -4.53 -15.85 -1.64
N LYS A 88 -4.49 -17.19 -1.61
CA LYS A 88 -5.67 -18.05 -1.39
C LYS A 88 -6.36 -17.78 -0.05
N ASP A 89 -5.59 -17.36 0.97
CA ASP A 89 -6.08 -16.96 2.30
C ASP A 89 -6.74 -15.56 2.32
N GLY A 90 -6.78 -14.85 1.19
CA GLY A 90 -7.37 -13.51 1.10
C GLY A 90 -6.46 -12.36 1.53
N ARG A 91 -5.18 -12.64 1.76
CA ARG A 91 -4.13 -11.64 2.01
C ARG A 91 -3.52 -11.12 0.71
N TYR A 92 -2.92 -9.95 0.75
CA TYR A 92 -2.28 -9.27 -0.37
C TYR A 92 -0.80 -9.07 -0.07
N ALA A 93 0.05 -9.29 -1.06
CA ALA A 93 1.48 -8.99 -1.04
C ALA A 93 1.83 -8.11 -2.24
N ALA A 94 2.93 -7.36 -2.19
CA ALA A 94 3.49 -6.70 -3.36
C ALA A 94 4.05 -7.73 -4.36
#